data_AF-A0A2G8JFI8-F1
#
_entry.id   AF-A0A2G8JFI8-F1
#
_cell.length_a   1.000
_cell.length_b   1.000
_cell.length_c   1.000
_cell.angle_alpha   90.00
_cell.angle_beta   90.00
_cell.angle_gamma   90.00
#
_symmetry.space_group_name_H-M   'P 1'
#
loop_
_entity.id
_entity.type
_entity.pdbx_description
1 polymer ?
#
loop_
_entity_poly.entity_id
_entity_poly.type
_entity_poly.pdbx_seq_one_letter_code
_entity_poly.pdbx_strand_id
1 'polypeptide(L)'
;MPVICTILGITCFGEPMNVKKIILLCLAVVGASFISGPTFLFGIPLSYNSMYAIGLVLALLASIGYGTSFTLIHYTSAKYETDPFIFSLATAASASCFSTITYLVFQEPSFPSEIYGLLVLASCSCFSFLAGLSLAFALSVESASFVAIVSTTEMLFTYLAQFIVFDLKPTWLSASGAVMVFVSCVGLNFLKTDNGDAGIEDDDSKKPLIEDHKEESK
;
A
#
# COMPACT_ATOMS: atom_id res chain seq x y z
N MET A 1 -3.63 -2.96 -5.50
CA MET A 1 -2.30 -2.55 -5.02
C MET A 1 -1.43 -3.74 -4.62
N PRO A 2 -1.77 -4.59 -3.62
CA PRO A 2 -0.84 -5.63 -3.11
C PRO A 2 -0.43 -6.68 -4.13
N VAL A 3 -1.33 -7.02 -5.06
CA VAL A 3 -1.03 -7.90 -6.20
C VAL A 3 0.03 -7.30 -7.12
N ILE A 4 -0.06 -6.00 -7.40
CA ILE A 4 0.87 -5.29 -8.29
C ILE A 4 2.24 -5.18 -7.63
N CYS A 5 2.30 -4.86 -6.34
CA CYS A 5 3.56 -4.91 -5.58
C CYS A 5 4.20 -6.28 -5.59
N THR A 6 3.40 -7.35 -5.44
CA THR A 6 3.96 -8.71 -5.46
C THR A 6 4.51 -9.07 -6.84
N ILE A 7 3.79 -8.74 -7.92
CA ILE A 7 4.26 -8.98 -9.29
C ILE A 7 5.55 -8.21 -9.55
N LEU A 8 5.58 -6.91 -9.24
CA LEU A 8 6.75 -6.07 -9.46
C LEU A 8 7.91 -6.47 -8.55
N GLY A 9 7.65 -6.91 -7.31
CA GLY A 9 8.65 -7.47 -6.41
C GLY A 9 9.34 -8.69 -7.01
N ILE A 10 8.56 -9.61 -7.61
CA ILE A 10 9.12 -10.78 -8.29
C ILE A 10 9.91 -10.38 -9.54
N THR A 11 9.36 -9.53 -10.40
CA THR A 11 10.01 -9.19 -11.68
C THR A 11 11.21 -8.28 -11.54
N CYS A 12 11.19 -7.32 -10.60
CA CYS A 12 12.27 -6.34 -10.43
C CYS A 12 13.34 -6.79 -9.44
N PHE A 13 12.99 -7.60 -8.43
CA PHE A 13 13.93 -8.02 -7.36
C PHE A 13 14.19 -9.52 -7.31
N GLY A 14 13.42 -10.33 -8.04
CA GLY A 14 13.56 -11.78 -7.97
C GLY A 14 13.16 -12.37 -6.61
N GLU A 15 12.27 -11.70 -5.86
CA GLU A 15 11.81 -12.20 -4.56
C GLU A 15 11.29 -13.65 -4.69
N PRO A 16 11.73 -14.58 -3.82
CA PRO A 16 11.23 -15.94 -3.85
C PRO A 16 9.73 -15.96 -3.52
N MET A 17 8.93 -16.42 -4.48
CA MET A 17 7.49 -16.49 -4.32
C MET A 17 7.10 -17.83 -3.71
N ASN A 18 6.94 -17.86 -2.39
CA ASN A 18 6.41 -19.03 -1.70
C ASN A 18 4.91 -19.19 -1.96
N VAL A 19 4.45 -20.40 -2.26
CA VAL A 19 3.01 -20.72 -2.46
C VAL A 19 2.16 -20.26 -1.27
N LYS A 20 2.70 -20.38 -0.05
CA LYS A 20 2.07 -19.86 1.18
C LYS A 20 1.79 -18.35 1.11
N LYS A 21 2.73 -17.55 0.57
CA LYS A 21 2.59 -16.08 0.37
C LYS A 21 1.48 -15.75 -0.64
N ILE A 22 1.33 -16.56 -1.69
CA ILE A 22 0.26 -16.40 -2.69
C ILE A 22 -1.12 -16.62 -2.06
N ILE A 23 -1.27 -17.69 -1.29
CA ILE A 23 -2.54 -18.01 -0.61
C ILE A 23 -2.93 -16.88 0.33
N LEU A 24 -1.99 -16.36 1.12
CA LEU A 24 -2.22 -15.25 2.04
C LEU A 24 -2.57 -13.95 1.30
N LEU A 25 -1.91 -13.65 0.18
CA LEU A 25 -2.24 -12.52 -0.68
C LEU A 25 -3.67 -12.62 -1.22
N CYS A 26 -4.06 -13.78 -1.76
CA CYS A 26 -5.42 -14.02 -2.23
C CYS A 26 -6.44 -13.85 -1.10
N LEU A 27 -6.14 -14.38 0.09
CA LEU A 27 -7.00 -14.27 1.26
C LEU A 27 -7.20 -12.80 1.69
N ALA A 28 -6.14 -12.00 1.68
CA ALA A 28 -6.20 -10.56 1.98
C ALA A 28 -7.05 -9.80 0.96
N VAL A 29 -6.91 -10.11 -0.34
CA VAL A 29 -7.70 -9.46 -1.41
C VAL A 29 -9.18 -9.83 -1.32
N VAL A 30 -9.50 -11.09 -1.05
CA VAL A 30 -10.88 -11.55 -0.87
C VAL A 30 -11.49 -10.92 0.38
N GLY A 31 -10.76 -10.93 1.50
CA GLY A 31 -11.20 -10.29 2.75
C GLY A 31 -11.46 -8.79 2.58
N ALA A 32 -10.56 -8.08 1.91
CA ALA A 32 -10.73 -6.67 1.56
C ALA A 32 -11.96 -6.42 0.66
N SER A 33 -12.26 -7.35 -0.25
CA SER A 33 -13.44 -7.26 -1.12
C SER A 33 -14.74 -7.42 -0.31
N PHE A 34 -14.74 -8.25 0.73
CA PHE A 34 -15.90 -8.42 1.62
C PHE A 34 -16.10 -7.23 2.55
N ILE A 35 -15.02 -6.59 3.01
CA ILE A 35 -15.09 -5.37 3.81
C ILE A 35 -15.61 -4.20 2.95
N SER A 36 -15.03 -4.01 1.75
CA SER A 36 -15.40 -2.90 0.85
C SER A 36 -16.77 -3.06 0.21
N GLY A 37 -17.31 -4.29 0.15
CA GLY A 37 -18.67 -4.55 -0.31
C GLY A 37 -18.98 -3.97 -1.70
N PRO A 38 -18.16 -4.19 -2.74
CA PRO A 38 -18.35 -3.53 -4.03
C PRO A 38 -19.73 -3.85 -4.61
N THR A 39 -20.41 -2.82 -5.11
CA THR A 39 -21.77 -2.90 -5.64
C THR A 39 -21.91 -3.89 -6.80
N PHE A 40 -20.83 -4.13 -7.55
CA PHE A 40 -20.71 -5.19 -8.56
C PHE A 40 -21.00 -6.60 -8.01
N LEU A 41 -20.53 -6.90 -6.79
CA LEU A 41 -20.66 -8.24 -6.19
C LEU A 41 -21.96 -8.39 -5.38
N PHE A 42 -22.47 -7.29 -4.82
CA PHE A 42 -23.61 -7.29 -3.88
C PHE A 42 -24.92 -6.76 -4.48
N GLY A 43 -24.94 -6.47 -5.79
CA GLY A 43 -26.18 -6.45 -6.57
C GLY A 43 -27.09 -5.24 -6.37
N ILE A 44 -26.58 -4.07 -5.97
CA ILE A 44 -27.35 -2.83 -6.11
C ILE A 44 -27.40 -2.53 -7.62
N PRO A 45 -28.57 -2.40 -8.26
CA PRO A 45 -28.66 -2.21 -9.70
C PRO A 45 -27.92 -0.92 -10.08
N LEU A 46 -26.74 -1.10 -10.65
CA LEU A 46 -25.96 -0.03 -11.27
C LEU A 46 -26.78 0.46 -12.44
N SER A 47 -27.44 1.61 -12.30
CA SER A 47 -27.77 2.41 -13.48
C SER A 47 -26.44 2.67 -14.17
N TYR A 48 -26.22 2.03 -15.33
CA TYR A 48 -24.97 2.09 -16.08
C TYR A 48 -24.65 3.56 -16.39
N ASN A 49 -23.84 4.17 -15.53
CA ASN A 49 -23.48 5.58 -15.60
C ASN A 49 -22.03 5.63 -16.06
N SER A 50 -21.76 6.40 -17.11
CA SER A 50 -20.41 6.62 -17.65
C SER A 50 -19.41 7.08 -16.58
N MET A 51 -19.88 7.77 -15.53
CA MET A 51 -19.05 8.16 -14.39
C MET A 51 -18.52 6.97 -13.57
N TYR A 52 -19.27 5.88 -13.47
CA TYR A 52 -18.82 4.67 -12.75
C TYR A 52 -17.67 3.98 -13.49
N ALA A 53 -17.76 3.89 -14.82
CA ALA A 53 -16.70 3.31 -15.64
C ALA A 53 -15.41 4.13 -15.55
N ILE A 54 -15.51 5.46 -15.59
CA ILE A 54 -14.37 6.36 -15.40
C ILE A 54 -13.74 6.16 -14.02
N GLY A 55 -14.55 6.10 -12.96
CA GLY A 55 -14.06 5.86 -11.60
C GLY A 55 -13.31 4.53 -11.46
N LEU A 56 -13.79 3.47 -12.11
CA LEU A 56 -13.13 2.16 -12.11
C LEU A 56 -11.78 2.19 -12.83
N VAL A 57 -11.70 2.85 -13.99
CA VAL A 57 -10.43 3.03 -14.72
C VAL A 57 -9.43 3.85 -13.90
N LEU A 58 -9.88 4.95 -13.27
CA LEU A 58 -9.02 5.76 -12.40
C LEU A 58 -8.55 4.97 -11.18
N ALA A 59 -9.39 4.15 -10.57
CA ALA A 59 -9.02 3.30 -9.43
C ALA A 59 -7.97 2.24 -9.81
N LEU A 60 -8.08 1.65 -11.01
CA LEU A 60 -7.08 0.72 -11.53
C LEU A 60 -5.73 1.43 -11.78
N LEU A 61 -5.76 2.60 -12.43
CA LEU A 61 -4.56 3.40 -12.67
C LEU A 61 -3.90 3.83 -11.36
N ALA A 62 -4.69 4.28 -10.37
CA ALA A 62 -4.21 4.61 -9.05
C ALA A 62 -3.57 3.39 -8.38
N SER A 63 -4.22 2.22 -8.45
CA SER A 63 -3.66 0.98 -7.90
C SER A 63 -2.32 0.60 -8.52
N ILE A 64 -2.14 0.80 -9.84
CA ILE A 64 -0.86 0.58 -10.53
C ILE A 64 0.17 1.59 -10.03
N GLY A 65 -0.17 2.88 -9.98
CA GLY A 65 0.72 3.93 -9.49
C GLY A 65 1.17 3.72 -8.05
N TYR A 66 0.25 3.38 -7.14
CA TYR A 66 0.60 3.06 -5.76
C TYR A 66 1.49 1.82 -5.67
N GLY A 67 1.21 0.79 -6.48
CA GLY A 67 2.02 -0.42 -6.53
C GLY A 67 3.45 -0.17 -7.00
N THR A 68 3.61 0.63 -8.07
CA THR A 68 4.93 1.01 -8.58
C THR A 68 5.67 1.91 -7.60
N SER A 69 5.01 2.87 -6.95
CA SER A 69 5.61 3.73 -5.94
C SER A 69 6.17 2.94 -4.76
N PHE A 70 5.42 1.99 -4.18
CA PHE A 70 5.92 1.16 -3.08
C PHE A 70 7.15 0.36 -3.47
N THR A 71 7.11 -0.20 -4.68
CA THR A 71 8.20 -1.01 -5.22
C THR A 71 9.44 -0.15 -5.47
N LEU A 72 9.26 1.09 -5.96
CA LEU A 72 10.34 2.04 -6.19
C LEU A 72 10.95 2.55 -4.88
N ILE A 73 10.13 2.84 -3.85
CA ILE A 73 10.61 3.19 -2.51
C ILE A 73 11.55 2.10 -1.99
N HIS A 74 11.07 0.86 -2.03
CA HIS A 74 11.85 -0.29 -1.59
C HIS A 74 13.15 -0.43 -2.40
N TYR A 75 13.07 -0.26 -3.73
CA TYR A 75 14.23 -0.34 -4.61
C TYR A 75 15.30 0.70 -4.27
N THR A 76 14.89 1.96 -4.16
CA THR A 76 15.81 3.05 -3.90
C THR A 76 16.42 2.91 -2.50
N SER A 77 15.62 2.49 -1.53
CA SER A 77 16.10 2.25 -0.17
C SER A 77 17.10 1.09 -0.10
N ALA A 78 16.82 -0.03 -0.77
CA ALA A 78 17.70 -1.20 -0.75
C ALA A 78 19.00 -0.99 -1.55
N LYS A 79 18.94 -0.23 -2.66
CA LYS A 79 20.11 -0.04 -3.55
C LYS A 79 21.00 1.13 -3.16
N TYR A 80 20.43 2.22 -2.68
CA TYR A 80 21.16 3.48 -2.42
C TYR A 80 21.20 3.86 -0.95
N GLU A 81 20.71 3.00 -0.05
CA GLU A 81 20.62 3.25 1.41
C GLU A 81 20.05 4.65 1.71
N THR A 82 19.10 5.08 0.88
CA THR A 82 18.58 6.45 0.95
C THR A 82 17.77 6.61 2.22
N ASP A 83 18.00 7.71 2.94
CA ASP A 83 17.23 8.06 4.12
C ASP A 83 15.72 8.11 3.77
N PRO A 84 14.86 7.31 4.43
CA PRO A 84 13.41 7.31 4.22
C PRO A 84 12.79 8.71 4.32
N PHE A 85 13.39 9.59 5.12
CA PHE A 85 12.94 10.97 5.27
C PHE A 85 13.08 11.77 3.98
N ILE A 86 14.20 11.63 3.27
CA ILE A 86 14.45 12.33 1.99
C ILE A 86 13.44 11.86 0.95
N PHE A 87 13.16 10.56 0.90
CA PHE A 87 12.18 10.01 -0.03
C PHE A 87 10.76 10.49 0.30
N SER A 88 10.36 10.47 1.58
CA SER A 88 9.06 10.97 2.03
C SER A 88 8.90 12.47 1.74
N LEU A 89 9.97 13.25 1.86
CA LEU A 89 9.94 14.67 1.54
C LEU A 89 9.82 14.90 0.03
N ALA A 90 10.56 14.15 -0.79
CA ALA A 90 10.49 14.24 -2.25
C ALA A 90 9.10 13.86 -2.79
N THR A 91 8.48 12.83 -2.22
CA THR A 91 7.10 12.43 -2.57
C THR A 91 6.06 13.43 -2.08
N ALA A 92 6.22 13.99 -0.88
CA ALA A 92 5.35 15.07 -0.42
C ALA A 92 5.45 16.31 -1.32
N ALA A 93 6.67 16.67 -1.74
CA ALA A 93 6.91 17.79 -2.65
C ALA A 93 6.25 17.55 -4.03
N SER A 94 6.44 16.37 -4.63
CA SER A 94 5.83 16.06 -5.92
C SER A 94 4.30 16.00 -5.86
N ALA A 95 3.75 15.43 -4.77
CA ALA A 95 2.32 15.44 -4.52
C ALA A 95 1.77 16.88 -4.37
N SER A 96 2.48 17.75 -3.66
CA SER A 96 2.08 19.15 -3.50
C SER A 96 2.04 19.91 -4.83
N CYS A 97 3.01 19.67 -5.72
CA CYS A 97 3.01 20.24 -7.07
C CYS A 97 1.80 19.75 -7.87
N PHE A 98 1.52 18.44 -7.83
CA PHE A 98 0.40 17.85 -8.55
C PHE A 98 -0.96 18.35 -8.04
N SER A 99 -1.12 18.43 -6.72
CA SER A 99 -2.30 19.02 -6.08
C SER A 99 -2.48 20.49 -6.46
N THR A 100 -1.40 21.27 -6.54
CA THR A 100 -1.47 22.68 -6.96
C THR A 100 -1.90 22.81 -8.42
N ILE A 101 -1.38 21.97 -9.32
CA ILE A 101 -1.78 21.97 -10.74
C ILE A 101 -3.26 21.61 -10.85
N THR A 102 -3.72 20.59 -10.13
CA THR A 102 -5.12 20.17 -10.12
C THR A 102 -6.02 21.29 -9.60
N TYR A 103 -5.61 21.96 -8.53
CA TYR A 103 -6.30 23.14 -8.01
C TYR A 103 -6.45 24.26 -9.06
N LEU A 104 -5.40 24.56 -9.82
CA LEU A 104 -5.44 25.59 -10.87
C LEU A 104 -6.34 25.21 -12.05
N VAL A 105 -6.41 23.92 -12.40
CA VAL A 105 -7.19 23.42 -13.55
C VAL A 105 -8.68 23.37 -13.24
N PHE A 106 -9.07 22.89 -12.05
CA PHE A 106 -10.47 22.67 -11.71
C PHE A 106 -11.16 23.88 -11.08
N GLN A 107 -10.40 24.90 -10.64
CA GLN A 107 -10.92 26.18 -10.13
C GLN A 107 -12.05 26.08 -9.10
N GLU A 108 -12.05 25.06 -8.25
CA GLU A 108 -12.96 24.94 -7.12
C GLU A 108 -12.23 25.25 -5.80
N PRO A 109 -12.16 26.53 -5.40
CA PRO A 109 -11.55 26.91 -4.14
C PRO A 109 -12.51 26.59 -2.98
N SER A 110 -12.27 25.47 -2.30
CA SER A 110 -12.92 25.16 -1.02
C SER A 110 -11.88 25.07 0.09
N PHE A 111 -11.19 26.18 0.36
CA PHE A 111 -10.43 26.26 1.60
C PHE A 111 -11.42 26.47 2.75
N PRO A 112 -11.43 25.61 3.80
CA PRO A 112 -12.34 25.79 4.90
C PRO A 112 -12.03 27.11 5.60
N SER A 113 -12.99 28.04 5.58
CA SER A 113 -12.90 29.32 6.31
C SER A 113 -13.17 29.15 7.81
N GLU A 114 -13.78 28.02 8.19
CA GLU A 114 -14.11 27.69 9.57
C GLU A 114 -12.91 27.09 10.31
N ILE A 115 -12.71 27.51 11.56
CA ILE A 115 -11.60 27.03 12.40
C ILE A 115 -11.65 25.53 12.66
N TYR A 116 -12.85 24.96 12.71
CA TYR A 116 -13.04 23.51 12.84
C TYR A 116 -12.53 22.77 11.60
N GLY A 117 -12.86 23.27 10.40
CA GLY A 117 -12.37 22.70 9.14
C GLY A 117 -10.84 22.79 9.02
N LEU A 118 -10.24 23.88 9.48
CA LEU A 118 -8.78 24.01 9.56
C LEU A 118 -8.15 23.01 10.53
N LEU A 119 -8.76 22.77 11.69
CA LEU A 119 -8.26 21.80 12.68
C LEU A 119 -8.33 20.37 12.14
N VAL A 120 -9.42 20.00 11.46
CA VAL A 120 -9.58 18.69 10.80
C VAL A 120 -8.55 18.53 9.68
N LEU A 121 -8.34 19.57 8.87
CA LEU A 121 -7.33 19.55 7.81
C LEU A 121 -5.91 19.40 8.37
N ALA A 122 -5.57 20.16 9.41
CA ALA A 122 -4.26 20.13 10.05
C ALA A 122 -3.97 18.77 10.71
N SER A 123 -4.95 18.20 11.42
CA SER A 123 -4.82 16.88 12.02
C SER A 123 -4.68 15.79 10.96
N CYS A 124 -5.54 15.78 9.93
CA CYS A 124 -5.46 14.82 8.83
C CYS A 124 -4.11 14.88 8.12
N SER A 125 -3.60 16.09 7.87
CA SER A 125 -2.29 16.30 7.22
C SER A 125 -1.13 15.78 8.08
N CYS A 126 -1.17 16.05 9.40
CA CYS A 126 -0.16 15.57 10.34
C CYS A 126 -0.13 14.04 10.41
N PHE A 127 -1.29 13.39 10.56
CA PHE A 127 -1.39 11.93 10.58
C PHE A 127 -1.00 11.30 9.25
N SER A 128 -1.37 11.92 8.13
CA SER A 128 -1.02 11.44 6.79
C SER A 128 0.50 11.51 6.56
N PHE A 129 1.14 12.58 7.00
CA PHE A 129 2.59 12.72 6.92
C PHE A 129 3.31 11.68 7.79
N LEU A 130 2.84 11.47 9.02
CA LEU A 130 3.39 10.46 9.91
C LEU A 130 3.21 9.04 9.37
N ALA A 131 2.04 8.74 8.78
CA ALA A 131 1.78 7.47 8.11
C ALA A 131 2.72 7.26 6.92
N GLY A 132 2.93 8.31 6.10
CA GLY A 132 3.87 8.28 4.98
C GLY A 132 5.32 8.01 5.41
N LEU A 133 5.78 8.66 6.48
CA LEU A 133 7.10 8.41 7.06
C LEU A 133 7.26 6.98 7.60
N SER A 134 6.27 6.51 8.38
CA SER A 134 6.28 5.15 8.91
C SER A 134 6.28 4.10 7.79
N LEU A 135 5.57 4.37 6.71
CA LEU A 135 5.50 3.51 5.54
C LEU A 135 6.83 3.49 4.78
N ALA A 136 7.45 4.65 4.56
CA ALA A 136 8.76 4.75 3.93
C ALA A 136 9.82 4.00 4.75
N PHE A 137 9.77 4.12 6.09
CA PHE A 137 10.63 3.37 7.00
C PHE A 137 10.36 1.86 6.91
N ALA A 138 9.09 1.43 6.91
CA ALA A 138 8.75 0.02 6.76
C ALA A 138 9.28 -0.56 5.45
N LEU A 139 9.15 0.16 4.33
CA LEU A 139 9.66 -0.27 3.01
C LEU A 139 11.19 -0.25 2.92
N SER A 140 11.87 0.48 3.80
CA SER A 140 13.34 0.45 3.88
C SER A 140 13.90 -0.80 4.55
N VAL A 141 13.12 -1.37 5.48
CA VAL A 141 13.51 -2.54 6.27
C VAL A 141 12.93 -3.84 5.70
N GLU A 142 11.73 -3.76 5.11
CA GLU A 142 10.95 -4.92 4.69
C GLU A 142 10.71 -4.96 3.19
N SER A 143 10.49 -6.17 2.66
CA SER A 143 10.07 -6.36 1.27
C SER A 143 8.79 -5.58 0.93
N ALA A 144 8.75 -4.98 -0.26
CA ALA A 144 7.57 -4.23 -0.73
C ALA A 144 6.30 -5.08 -0.72
N SER A 145 6.43 -6.36 -1.07
CA SER A 145 5.32 -7.33 -1.04
C SER A 145 4.76 -7.55 0.36
N PHE A 146 5.61 -7.61 1.39
CA PHE A 146 5.17 -7.81 2.78
C PHE A 146 4.42 -6.57 3.28
N VAL A 147 5.02 -5.38 3.11
CA VAL A 147 4.41 -4.12 3.53
C VAL A 147 3.07 -3.89 2.84
N ALA A 148 2.96 -4.23 1.55
CA ALA A 148 1.72 -4.08 0.79
C ALA A 148 0.58 -5.00 1.28
N ILE A 149 0.88 -6.16 1.86
CA ILE A 149 -0.16 -7.00 2.46
C ILE A 149 -0.51 -6.50 3.86
N VAL A 150 0.48 -6.09 4.66
CA VAL A 150 0.25 -5.51 5.99
C VAL A 150 -0.61 -4.23 5.89
N SER A 151 -0.43 -3.40 4.85
CA SER A 151 -1.25 -2.21 4.65
C SER A 151 -2.73 -2.53 4.39
N THR A 152 -3.09 -3.76 4.00
CA THR A 152 -4.52 -4.15 3.92
C THR A 152 -5.22 -4.16 5.29
N THR A 153 -4.45 -4.20 6.39
CA THR A 153 -4.98 -4.05 7.76
C THR A 153 -5.55 -2.66 8.02
N GLU A 154 -5.17 -1.63 7.25
CA GLU A 154 -5.78 -0.29 7.36
C GLU A 154 -7.29 -0.34 7.11
N MET A 155 -7.75 -1.20 6.20
CA MET A 155 -9.19 -1.42 5.97
C MET A 155 -9.88 -2.06 7.18
N LEU A 156 -9.19 -2.97 7.87
CA LEU A 156 -9.68 -3.58 9.12
C LEU A 156 -9.85 -2.51 10.21
N PHE A 157 -8.83 -1.69 10.44
CA PHE A 157 -8.90 -0.62 11.44
C PHE A 157 -9.96 0.43 11.09
N THR A 158 -10.09 0.77 9.81
CA THR A 158 -11.14 1.68 9.33
C THR A 158 -12.53 1.12 9.62
N TYR A 159 -12.75 -0.17 9.35
CA TYR A 159 -14.02 -0.84 9.64
C TYR A 159 -14.31 -0.87 11.15
N LEU A 160 -13.32 -1.19 11.98
CA LEU A 160 -13.47 -1.15 13.44
C LEU A 160 -13.76 0.26 13.97
N ALA A 161 -13.10 1.28 13.43
CA ALA A 161 -13.35 2.67 13.79
C ALA A 161 -14.76 3.11 13.37
N GLN A 162 -15.24 2.72 12.18
CA GLN A 162 -16.61 2.96 11.76
C GLN A 162 -17.63 2.34 12.72
N PHE A 163 -17.38 1.12 13.18
CA PHE A 163 -18.24 0.47 14.16
C PHE A 163 -18.23 1.17 15.53
N ILE A 164 -17.05 1.48 16.07
CA ILE A 164 -16.90 2.01 17.44
C ILE A 164 -17.29 3.49 17.52
N VAL A 165 -16.89 4.31 16.54
CA VAL A 165 -17.04 5.78 16.59
C VAL A 165 -18.36 6.24 15.99
N PHE A 166 -18.81 5.59 14.92
CA PHE A 166 -19.99 6.01 14.16
C PHE A 166 -21.22 5.11 14.36
N ASP A 167 -21.10 4.08 15.21
CA ASP A 167 -22.16 3.10 15.55
C ASP A 167 -22.84 2.48 14.32
N LEU A 168 -22.07 2.34 13.22
CA LEU A 168 -22.54 1.76 11.97
C LEU A 168 -22.71 0.25 12.15
N LYS A 169 -23.92 -0.27 11.93
CA LYS A 169 -24.22 -1.70 12.11
C LYS A 169 -23.34 -2.57 11.19
N PRO A 170 -22.54 -3.49 11.76
CA PRO A 170 -21.71 -4.38 10.98
C PRO A 170 -22.60 -5.40 10.27
N THR A 171 -22.36 -5.61 8.97
CA THR A 171 -22.93 -6.75 8.27
C THR A 171 -22.08 -7.98 8.55
N TRP A 172 -22.72 -9.14 8.67
CA TRP A 172 -22.05 -10.43 8.89
C TRP A 172 -20.97 -10.73 7.85
N LEU A 173 -21.14 -10.19 6.63
CA LEU A 173 -20.21 -10.36 5.52
C LEU A 173 -18.94 -9.51 5.65
N SER A 174 -19.06 -8.26 6.11
CA SER A 174 -17.88 -7.44 6.43
C SER A 174 -17.14 -7.98 7.65
N ALA A 175 -17.85 -8.55 8.62
CA ALA A 175 -17.23 -9.22 9.77
C ALA A 175 -16.39 -10.45 9.37
N SER A 176 -16.88 -11.29 8.44
CA SER A 176 -16.08 -12.42 7.93
C SER A 176 -14.88 -11.95 7.11
N GLY A 177 -15.03 -10.89 6.32
CA GLY A 177 -13.93 -10.25 5.60
C GLY A 177 -12.82 -9.75 6.53
N ALA A 178 -13.20 -9.12 7.65
CA ALA A 178 -12.26 -8.66 8.68
C ALA A 178 -11.43 -9.81 9.26
N VAL A 179 -12.06 -10.95 9.58
CA VAL A 179 -11.35 -12.14 10.08
C VAL A 179 -10.38 -12.69 9.03
N MET A 180 -10.76 -12.73 7.76
CA MET A 180 -9.86 -13.18 6.67
C MET A 180 -8.60 -12.30 6.55
N VAL A 181 -8.76 -10.97 6.58
CA VAL A 181 -7.62 -10.04 6.54
C VAL A 181 -6.72 -10.26 7.75
N PHE A 182 -7.29 -10.38 8.94
CA PHE A 182 -6.54 -10.62 10.17
C PHE A 182 -5.72 -11.91 10.13
N VAL A 183 -6.34 -13.03 9.70
CA VAL A 183 -5.66 -14.31 9.53
C VAL A 183 -4.53 -14.22 8.50
N SER A 184 -4.74 -13.49 7.41
CA SER A 184 -3.70 -13.29 6.39
C SER A 184 -2.47 -12.56 6.96
N CYS A 185 -2.69 -11.47 7.69
CA CYS A 185 -1.60 -10.69 8.29
C CYS A 185 -0.85 -11.48 9.36
N VAL A 186 -1.55 -12.23 10.22
CA VAL A 186 -0.92 -13.08 11.24
C VAL A 186 -0.13 -14.21 10.58
N GLY A 187 -0.72 -14.88 9.57
CA GLY A 187 -0.06 -15.95 8.82
C GLY A 187 1.22 -15.50 8.11
N LEU A 188 1.27 -14.27 7.62
CA LEU A 188 2.48 -13.70 7.03
C LEU A 188 3.60 -13.46 8.03
N ASN A 189 3.27 -13.01 9.24
CA ASN A 189 4.27 -12.85 10.30
C ASN A 189 4.87 -14.20 10.69
N PHE A 190 4.04 -15.25 10.82
CA PHE A 190 4.53 -16.60 11.07
C PHE A 190 5.39 -17.14 9.93
N LEU A 191 4.99 -16.93 8.67
CA LEU A 191 5.76 -17.36 7.51
C LEU A 191 7.12 -16.64 7.44
N LYS A 192 7.18 -15.39 7.87
CA LYS A 192 8.43 -14.64 7.97
C LYS A 192 9.35 -15.23 9.03
N THR A 193 8.82 -15.61 10.20
CA THR A 193 9.61 -16.28 11.25
C THR A 193 10.12 -17.65 10.79
N ASP A 194 9.27 -18.44 10.12
CA ASP A 194 9.61 -19.77 9.59
C ASP A 194 10.74 -19.71 8.54
N ASN A 195 10.69 -18.71 7.64
CA ASN A 195 11.78 -18.46 6.69
C ASN A 195 13.02 -17.82 7.34
N GLY A 196 12.85 -17.11 8.45
CA GLY A 196 13.94 -16.56 9.25
C GLY A 196 14.77 -17.64 9.95
N ASP A 197 14.13 -18.74 10.37
CA ASP A 197 14.82 -19.93 10.91
C ASP A 197 15.38 -20.86 9.81
N ALA A 198 14.82 -20.81 8.59
CA ALA A 198 15.35 -21.54 7.42
C ALA A 198 16.42 -20.77 6.63
N GLY A 199 16.75 -19.53 7.03
CA GLY A 199 17.59 -18.59 6.29
C GLY A 199 19.07 -18.55 6.67
N ILE A 200 19.54 -19.42 7.58
CA ILE A 200 20.98 -19.49 7.94
C ILE A 200 21.77 -20.39 6.97
N GLU A 201 21.13 -21.14 6.06
CA GLU A 201 21.84 -22.09 5.18
C GLU A 201 21.80 -21.83 3.67
N ASP A 202 21.28 -20.70 3.16
CA ASP A 202 21.28 -20.49 1.70
C ASP A 202 21.32 -19.02 1.20
N ASP A 203 21.86 -18.08 2.00
CA ASP A 203 22.08 -16.68 1.57
C ASP A 203 23.54 -16.20 1.71
N ASP A 204 24.50 -17.10 1.49
CA ASP A 204 25.94 -16.74 1.34
C ASP A 204 26.43 -16.94 -0.12
N SER A 205 25.51 -17.19 -1.07
CA SER A 205 25.81 -17.50 -2.47
C SER A 205 25.35 -16.46 -3.49
N LYS A 206 24.63 -15.39 -3.09
CA LYS A 206 24.23 -14.32 -4.02
C LYS A 206 24.62 -12.94 -3.52
N LYS A 207 25.95 -12.74 -3.42
CA LYS A 207 26.52 -11.43 -3.76
C LYS A 207 26.00 -11.04 -5.15
N PRO A 208 25.40 -9.85 -5.33
CA PRO A 208 25.08 -9.37 -6.66
C PRO A 208 26.40 -9.23 -7.46
N LEU A 209 26.41 -9.84 -8.64
CA LEU A 209 27.39 -9.69 -9.71
C LEU A 209 27.47 -8.21 -10.15
N ILE A 210 28.12 -7.38 -9.34
CA ILE A 210 28.57 -6.03 -9.72
C ILE A 210 30.02 -5.84 -9.25
N GLU A 211 30.87 -6.80 -9.62
CA GLU A 211 32.30 -6.57 -9.82
C GLU A 211 32.58 -6.93 -11.28
N ASP A 212 32.39 -5.97 -12.18
CA ASP A 212 33.06 -5.91 -13.49
C ASP A 212 32.63 -4.62 -14.21
N HIS A 213 33.30 -3.52 -13.85
CA HIS A 213 33.72 -2.43 -14.75
C HIS A 213 34.20 -1.24 -13.89
N LYS A 214 35.30 -1.45 -13.18
CA LYS A 214 36.11 -0.35 -12.66
C LYS A 214 37.59 -0.65 -12.80
N GLU A 215 37.98 -1.11 -13.98
CA GLU A 215 39.33 -0.92 -14.50
C GLU A 215 39.24 -0.40 -15.94
N GLU A 216 40.20 0.46 -16.30
CA GLU A 216 40.35 1.22 -17.54
C GLU A 216 39.62 2.58 -17.66
N SER A 217 40.13 3.58 -16.94
CA SER A 217 40.91 4.64 -17.60
C SER A 217 41.73 5.38 -16.55
N LYS A 218 43.04 5.14 -16.57
CA LYS A 218 44.03 6.16 -16.23
C LYS A 218 44.01 7.26 -17.28
#